data_AF-A0A3R9VH11-F1
#
_entry.id   AF-A0A3R9VH11-F1
#
_cell.length_a   1.000
_cell.length_b   1.000
_cell.length_c   1.000
_cell.angle_alpha   90.00
_cell.angle_beta   90.00
_cell.angle_gamma   90.00
#
_symmetry.space_group_name_H-M   'P 1'
#
loop_
_entity.id
_entity.type
_entity.pdbx_description
1 polymer ?
#
loop_
_entity_poly.entity_id
_entity_poly.type
_entity_poly.pdbx_seq_one_letter_code
_entity_poly.pdbx_strand_id
1 'polypeptide(L)' 'MLFEPRSGRLAAWGNALLAGLVSPDEAASSIVAGDAVHRVAGLPGEPGPVGLTLALGRMRALGVTG' A
#
# COMPACT_ATOMS: atom_id res chain seq x y z
N MET A 1 -2.33 8.17 24.83
CA MET A 1 -1.89 7.38 23.65
C MET A 1 -2.42 8.06 22.41
N LEU A 2 -1.56 8.32 21.42
CA LEU A 2 -2.02 8.81 20.12
C LEU A 2 -2.58 7.62 19.34
N PHE A 3 -3.77 7.79 18.76
CA PHE A 3 -4.36 6.82 17.86
C PHE A 3 -3.86 7.10 16.44
N GLU A 4 -3.27 6.09 15.81
CA GLU A 4 -2.90 6.16 14.41
C GLU A 4 -4.02 5.56 13.54
N PRO A 5 -4.72 6.36 12.72
CA PRO A 5 -5.77 5.84 11.86
C PRO A 5 -5.19 4.93 10.76
N ARG A 6 -5.93 3.89 10.38
CA ARG A 6 -5.58 2.97 9.26
C ARG A 6 -5.21 3.73 7.99
N SER A 7 -5.98 4.77 7.66
CA SER A 7 -5.74 5.64 6.50
C SER A 7 -4.43 6.43 6.62
N GLY A 8 -4.04 6.81 7.84
CA GLY A 8 -2.75 7.45 8.12
C GLY A 8 -1.58 6.54 7.79
N ARG A 9 -1.62 5.28 8.26
CA ARG A 9 -0.60 4.27 7.90
C ARG A 9 -0.54 4.01 6.40
N LEU A 10 -1.71 3.83 5.77
CA LEU A 10 -1.81 3.60 4.32
C LEU A 10 -1.15 4.73 3.54
N ALA A 11 -1.46 5.99 3.87
CA ALA A 11 -0.88 7.15 3.21
C ALA A 11 0.63 7.26 3.44
N ALA A 12 1.08 7.15 4.69
CA ALA A 12 2.49 7.34 5.03
C ALA A 12 3.39 6.28 4.39
N TRP A 13 3.08 5.00 4.59
CA TRP A 13 3.90 3.89 4.10
C TRP A 13 3.70 3.62 2.61
N GLY A 14 2.51 3.89 2.08
CA GLY A 14 2.25 3.86 0.64
C GLY A 14 3.10 4.88 -0.11
N ASN A 15 3.12 6.13 0.35
CA ASN A 15 3.96 7.17 -0.25
C ASN A 15 5.45 6.87 -0.07
N ALA A 16 5.88 6.36 1.10
CA ALA A 16 7.26 5.95 1.31
C ALA A 16 7.73 4.90 0.28
N LEU A 17 6.87 3.92 -0.04
CA LEU A 17 7.17 2.94 -1.08
C LEU A 17 7.21 3.56 -2.48
N LEU A 18 6.24 4.40 -2.82
CA LEU A 18 6.18 5.06 -4.14
C LEU A 18 7.37 6.02 -4.35
N ALA A 19 7.86 6.63 -3.27
CA ALA A 19 9.10 7.42 -3.25
C ALA A 19 10.38 6.56 -3.25
N GLY A 20 10.27 5.23 -3.17
CA GLY A 20 11.41 4.30 -3.18
C GLY A 20 12.22 4.26 -1.88
N LEU A 21 11.64 4.71 -0.76
CA LEU A 21 12.32 4.78 0.54
C LEU A 21 12.30 3.46 1.32
N VAL A 22 11.35 2.58 1.01
CA VAL A 22 11.14 1.29 1.69
C VAL A 22 10.83 0.18 0.69
N SER A 23 10.97 -1.08 1.13
CA SER A 23 10.60 -2.25 0.32
C SER A 23 9.08 -2.46 0.27
N PRO A 24 8.54 -3.18 -0.74
CA PRO A 24 7.11 -3.51 -0.80
C PRO A 24 6.61 -4.29 0.44
N ASP A 25 7.43 -5.20 0.98
CA ASP A 25 7.06 -6.01 2.15
C ASP A 25 7.05 -5.18 3.44
N GLU A 26 8.00 -4.26 3.59
CA GLU A 26 8.02 -3.32 4.71
C GLU A 26 6.81 -2.39 4.67
N ALA A 27 6.51 -1.81 3.51
CA ALA A 27 5.32 -0.97 3.36
C ALA A 27 4.03 -1.76 3.68
N ALA A 28 3.86 -2.96 3.11
CA ALA A 28 2.67 -3.77 3.35
C ALA A 28 2.53 -4.17 4.83
N SER A 29 3.62 -4.60 5.48
CA SER A 29 3.60 -4.98 6.90
C SER A 29 3.33 -3.78 7.81
N SER A 30 3.88 -2.61 7.52
CA SER A 30 3.62 -1.38 8.29
C SER A 30 2.20 -0.83 8.09
N ILE A 31 1.61 -0.96 6.89
CA ILE A 31 0.22 -0.55 6.64
C ILE A 31 -0.76 -1.44 7.39
N VAL A 32 -0.57 -2.75 7.30
CA VAL A 32 -1.43 -3.75 7.97
C VAL A 32 -1.21 -3.71 9.48
N ALA A 33 0.05 -3.70 9.92
CA ALA A 33 0.45 -3.84 11.32
C ALA A 33 -0.35 -4.96 12.02
N GLY A 34 -1.11 -4.64 13.08
CA GLY A 34 -2.00 -5.58 13.78
C GLY A 34 -3.45 -5.62 13.26
N ASP A 35 -3.70 -5.17 12.04
CA ASP A 35 -5.04 -4.93 11.50
C ASP A 35 -5.40 -5.88 10.35
N ALA A 36 -6.59 -5.71 9.77
CA ALA A 36 -7.07 -6.46 8.63
C ALA A 36 -6.24 -6.17 7.37
N VAL A 37 -6.00 -7.24 6.60
CA VAL A 37 -5.37 -7.16 5.29
C VAL A 37 -6.25 -6.38 4.31
N HIS A 38 -5.61 -5.57 3.45
CA HIS A 38 -6.31 -4.75 2.47
C HIS A 38 -6.53 -5.51 1.16
N ARG A 39 -7.70 -5.28 0.55
CA ARG A 39 -8.01 -5.69 -0.81
C ARG A 39 -8.25 -4.45 -1.66
N VAL A 40 -7.54 -4.35 -2.77
CA VAL A 40 -7.58 -3.19 -3.67
C VAL A 40 -8.34 -3.56 -4.94
N ALA A 41 -9.45 -2.89 -5.19
CA ALA A 41 -10.24 -3.04 -6.41
C ALA A 41 -9.98 -1.89 -7.39
N GLY A 42 -10.36 -2.07 -8.67
CA GLY A 42 -10.24 -1.02 -9.69
C GLY A 42 -8.81 -0.72 -10.16
N LEU A 43 -7.85 -1.60 -9.85
CA LEU A 43 -6.49 -1.46 -10.31
C LEU A 43 -6.40 -1.75 -11.82
N PRO A 44 -5.81 -0.85 -12.63
CA PRO A 44 -5.68 -1.06 -14.07
C PRO A 44 -4.96 -2.38 -14.39
N GLY A 45 -5.56 -3.19 -15.26
CA GLY A 45 -5.01 -4.47 -15.70
C GLY A 45 -5.32 -5.67 -14.81
N GLU A 46 -6.01 -5.50 -13.68
CA GLU A 46 -6.44 -6.61 -12.82
C GLU A 46 -7.96 -6.88 -12.95
N PRO A 47 -8.39 -8.14 -13.08
CA PRO A 47 -9.80 -8.50 -13.33
C PRO A 47 -10.68 -8.40 -12.08
N GLY A 48 -10.12 -8.10 -10.90
CA GLY A 48 -10.84 -8.04 -9.65
C GLY A 48 -9.98 -7.51 -8.50
N PRO A 49 -10.48 -7.56 -7.26
CA PRO A 49 -9.72 -7.09 -6.11
C PRO A 49 -8.44 -7.91 -5.94
N VAL A 50 -7.32 -7.25 -5.64
CA VAL A 50 -6.01 -7.86 -5.40
C VAL A 50 -5.46 -7.54 -4.02
N GLY A 51 -4.39 -8.23 -3.60
CA GLY A 51 -3.70 -7.94 -2.35
C GLY A 51 -2.90 -6.64 -2.42
N LEU A 52 -2.69 -6.02 -1.25
CA LEU A 52 -2.01 -4.72 -1.13
C LEU A 52 -0.62 -4.69 -1.78
N THR A 53 0.22 -5.71 -1.54
CA THR A 53 1.59 -5.76 -2.09
C THR A 53 1.60 -5.77 -3.62
N LEU A 54 0.71 -6.55 -4.26
CA LEU A 54 0.56 -6.56 -5.72
C LEU A 54 0.09 -5.19 -6.22
N ALA A 55 -0.89 -4.59 -5.55
CA ALA A 55 -1.41 -3.29 -5.93
C ALA A 55 -0.33 -2.20 -5.91
N LEU A 56 0.46 -2.14 -4.84
CA LEU A 56 1.55 -1.18 -4.70
C LEU A 56 2.63 -1.39 -5.77
N GLY A 57 3.02 -2.64 -6.03
CA GLY A 57 3.99 -2.95 -7.08
C GLY A 57 3.52 -2.54 -8.48
N ARG A 58 2.24 -2.77 -8.79
CA ARG A 58 1.60 -2.32 -10.04
C ARG A 58 1.54 -0.80 -10.16
N MET A 59 1.15 -0.10 -9.10
CA MET A 59 1.11 1.37 -9.10
C MET A 59 2.51 1.96 -9.37
N ARG A 60 3.56 1.37 -8.77
CA ARG A 60 4.95 1.76 -9.07
C ARG A 60 5.31 1.49 -10.54
N ALA A 61 4.91 0.34 -11.09
CA ALA A 61 5.12 0.02 -12.50
C ALA A 61 4.36 0.95 -13.46
N LEU A 62 3.22 1.48 -13.04
CA LEU A 62 2.45 2.50 -13.77
C LEU A 62 3.04 3.92 -13.62
N GLY A 63 4.10 4.10 -12.83
CA GLY A 63 4.74 5.40 -12.62
C GLY A 63 4.02 6.30 -11.62
N VAL A 64 3.18 5.75 -10.74
CA VAL A 64 2.57 6.51 -9.64
C VAL A 64 3.66 6.96 -8.66
N THR A 65 3.59 8.22 -8.23
CA THR A 65 4.52 8.83 -7.27
C THR A 65 3.81 9.15 -5.95
N GLY A 66 4.56 9.16 -4.86
CA GLY A 66 4.09 9.50 -3.50
C GLY A 66 4.45 10.91 -3.08
#